data_AF-A0ABD3N4G3-F1
#
_entry.id   AF-A0ABD3N4G3-F1
#
_cell.length_a   1.000
_cell.length_b   1.000
_cell.length_c   1.000
_cell.angle_alpha   90.00
_cell.angle_beta   90.00
_cell.angle_gamma   90.00
#
_symmetry.space_group_name_H-M   'P 1'
#
loop_
_entity.id
_entity.type
_entity.pdbx_description
1 polymer ?
#
loop_
_entity_poly.entity_id
_entity_poly.type
_entity_poly.pdbx_seq_one_letter_code
_entity_poly.pdbx_strand_id
1 'polypeptide(L)'
;MNPSVGKGPDDKSRTRITSSPDCSPPSTQKECHVPRKRSKEWSKKKFLVAFALILAARRAGMVSSRLWATRDDERHATTKAESAPAAAARANSTSKTTELIELDRCDRVGLLLEDADPGMINKLRRKLASEDPACFERRFSDFSNHFRHRLDVARKHLNLHIPKAGGTALCQLAKRAKKDTPPGNCWQRVHFIPLWYPGFKWLERAGFPKNNTCDVFDEKLKEFTMNENYLDYPLCMNARLYSILLRRPVDRAMSQERHFMATIKKHPNITTWNPPDVIARRLKLIRKNYMTWSLTSGLVASRRKRLEFAPERKHLRVAKDTLSRMDFLLEITPPRSLAELKSVDSYRVKCLTTMLKLIGFGNATMTTTNVAIGRGQSLQFNRTQYNKWNKLDIELYQYATKLAKLDCDFFHKIEEGEGAVGNMISREVAGN
;
A
#
# COMPACT_ATOMS: atom_id res chain seq x y z
N MET A 1 -13.07 -76.79 -2.06
CA MET A 1 -11.93 -76.16 -2.74
C MET A 1 -11.57 -74.88 -1.98
N ASN A 2 -10.56 -75.00 -1.11
CA ASN A 2 -9.67 -73.93 -0.64
C ASN A 2 -8.30 -74.24 -1.30
N PRO A 3 -7.31 -73.32 -1.43
CA PRO A 3 -6.94 -72.27 -0.46
C PRO A 3 -6.48 -70.96 -1.20
N SER A 4 -5.81 -69.92 -0.67
CA SER A 4 -5.16 -69.66 0.61
C SER A 4 -4.92 -68.15 0.81
N VAL A 5 -4.95 -67.78 2.08
CA VAL A 5 -4.44 -66.55 2.72
C VAL A 5 -2.95 -66.30 2.41
N GLY A 6 -2.59 -65.06 2.05
CA GLY A 6 -1.22 -64.58 1.98
C GLY A 6 -0.93 -63.52 3.06
N LYS A 7 -0.11 -63.89 4.05
CA LYS A 7 0.50 -63.00 5.05
C LYS A 7 1.72 -62.30 4.43
N GLY A 8 1.85 -60.99 4.63
CA GLY A 8 3.08 -60.22 4.39
C GLY A 8 3.69 -59.80 5.74
N PRO A 9 5.02 -59.85 5.91
CA PRO A 9 5.65 -59.78 7.22
C PRO A 9 5.88 -58.36 7.72
N ASP A 10 5.86 -58.24 9.04
CA ASP A 10 6.44 -57.17 9.84
C ASP A 10 7.93 -57.01 9.52
N ASP A 11 8.38 -55.78 9.29
CA ASP A 11 9.80 -55.44 9.41
C ASP A 11 9.99 -54.27 10.38
N LYS A 12 10.50 -54.64 11.56
CA LYS A 12 11.03 -53.74 12.59
C LYS A 12 12.53 -53.62 12.35
N SER A 13 12.98 -52.47 11.84
CA SER A 13 14.38 -52.06 11.99
C SER A 13 14.44 -50.62 12.50
N ARG A 14 14.54 -50.56 13.83
CA ARG A 14 14.74 -49.37 14.64
C ARG A 14 16.24 -49.14 14.77
N THR A 15 16.84 -48.35 13.88
CA THR A 15 18.22 -47.88 14.03
C THR A 15 18.23 -46.45 14.57
N ARG A 16 18.56 -46.38 15.85
CA ARG A 16 18.86 -45.19 16.63
C ARG A 16 20.24 -44.70 16.20
N ILE A 17 20.32 -43.56 15.49
CA ILE A 17 21.59 -42.85 15.30
C ILE A 17 21.60 -41.65 16.26
N THR A 18 22.44 -41.82 17.27
CA THR A 18 22.96 -40.82 18.19
C THR A 18 24.06 -40.00 17.50
N SER A 19 23.92 -38.68 17.48
CA SER A 19 25.06 -37.75 17.54
C SER A 19 24.57 -36.32 17.81
N SER A 20 24.64 -35.93 19.08
CA SER A 20 24.76 -34.52 19.48
C SER A 20 26.25 -34.16 19.43
N PRO A 21 26.63 -32.93 19.06
CA PRO A 21 27.84 -32.33 19.57
C PRO A 21 27.47 -31.36 20.71
N ASP A 22 28.07 -31.66 21.85
CA ASP A 22 28.22 -30.78 23.00
C ASP A 22 28.80 -29.42 22.59
N CYS A 23 28.16 -28.35 23.07
CA CYS A 23 28.81 -27.06 23.28
C CYS A 23 28.30 -26.52 24.62
N SER A 24 29.01 -26.88 25.69
CA SER A 24 28.94 -26.20 26.98
C SER A 24 29.60 -24.81 26.89
N PRO A 25 29.20 -23.85 27.75
CA PRO A 25 29.50 -22.43 27.60
C PRO A 25 30.81 -22.03 28.31
N PRO A 26 31.48 -20.94 27.92
CA PRO A 26 32.44 -20.28 28.80
C PRO A 26 31.80 -19.03 29.43
N SER A 27 31.64 -19.12 30.74
CA SER A 27 31.79 -18.01 31.67
C SER A 27 33.23 -17.49 31.64
N THR A 28 33.43 -16.19 31.43
CA THR A 28 34.40 -15.35 32.16
C THR A 28 34.33 -13.91 31.67
N GLN A 29 34.15 -13.01 32.62
CA GLN A 29 34.33 -11.57 32.47
C GLN A 29 35.77 -11.28 32.04
N LYS A 30 35.94 -10.41 31.04
CA LYS A 30 37.08 -9.49 30.96
C LYS A 30 36.61 -8.19 30.31
N GLU A 31 36.83 -7.12 31.06
CA GLU A 31 36.58 -5.73 30.71
C GLU A 31 37.39 -5.34 29.47
N CYS A 32 36.73 -4.74 28.49
CA CYS A 32 37.38 -3.92 27.47
C CYS A 32 36.76 -2.53 27.53
N HIS A 33 37.47 -1.63 28.22
CA HIS A 33 37.27 -0.19 28.15
C HIS A 33 37.55 0.31 26.73
N VAL A 34 36.55 0.93 26.09
CA VAL A 34 36.72 1.79 24.91
C VAL A 34 35.98 3.10 25.19
N PRO A 35 36.59 4.27 24.95
CA PRO A 35 36.12 5.55 25.47
C PRO A 35 34.85 6.05 24.76
N ARG A 36 33.86 6.47 25.55
CA ARG A 36 32.69 7.22 25.08
C ARG A 36 33.14 8.56 24.47
N LYS A 37 32.97 8.73 23.16
CA LYS A 37 32.91 10.05 22.53
C LYS A 37 31.72 10.82 23.12
N ARG A 38 32.01 11.95 23.77
CA ARG A 38 31.04 12.92 24.28
C ARG A 38 30.13 13.38 23.12
N SER A 39 28.85 13.01 23.15
CA SER A 39 27.84 13.70 22.34
C SER A 39 27.64 15.10 22.94
N LYS A 40 27.58 16.11 22.06
CA LYS A 40 27.34 17.50 22.46
C LYS A 40 25.92 17.61 23.01
N GLU A 41 25.81 17.57 24.33
CA GLU A 41 24.58 17.85 25.05
C GLU A 41 24.21 19.33 24.82
N TRP A 42 23.19 19.56 24.00
CA TRP A 42 22.59 20.88 23.85
C TRP A 42 21.85 21.20 25.15
N SER A 43 22.43 22.09 25.96
CA SER A 43 21.79 22.48 27.22
C SER A 43 20.44 23.15 26.93
N LYS A 44 19.43 22.83 27.75
CA LYS A 44 18.08 23.41 27.67
C LYS A 44 18.08 24.94 27.60
N LYS A 45 19.13 25.60 28.12
CA LYS A 45 19.31 27.06 28.01
C LYS A 45 19.53 27.53 26.57
N LYS A 46 20.26 26.79 25.72
CA LYS A 46 20.46 27.17 24.31
C LYS A 46 19.20 27.02 23.45
N PHE A 47 18.36 26.04 23.77
CA PHE A 47 17.06 25.86 23.10
C PHE A 47 16.08 26.99 23.44
N LEU A 48 16.05 27.42 24.70
CA LEU A 48 15.21 28.53 25.14
C LEU A 48 15.64 29.87 24.52
N VAL A 49 16.95 30.10 24.36
CA VAL A 49 17.47 31.31 23.68
C VAL A 49 17.11 31.30 22.18
N ALA A 50 17.25 30.15 21.50
CA ALA A 50 16.86 30.04 20.10
C ALA A 50 15.35 30.24 19.88
N PHE A 51 14.52 29.72 20.79
CA PHE A 51 13.06 29.89 20.73
C PHE A 51 12.63 31.33 21.02
N ALA A 52 13.29 32.01 21.97
CA ALA A 52 13.06 33.42 22.25
C ALA A 52 13.44 34.33 21.06
N LEU A 53 14.55 34.02 20.36
CA LEU A 53 14.97 34.76 19.16
C LEU A 53 13.98 34.60 18.00
N ILE A 54 13.40 33.39 17.80
CA ILE A 54 12.38 33.16 16.77
C ILE A 54 11.08 33.94 17.08
N LEU A 55 10.68 33.99 18.36
CA LEU A 55 9.52 34.78 18.79
C LEU A 55 9.76 36.29 18.65
N ALA A 56 10.98 36.77 18.93
CA ALA A 56 11.36 38.16 18.72
C ALA A 56 11.37 38.53 17.22
N ALA A 57 11.91 37.67 16.35
CA ALA A 57 11.91 37.88 14.90
C ALA A 57 10.50 37.90 14.30
N ARG A 58 9.57 37.09 14.85
CA ARG A 58 8.14 37.14 14.47
C ARG A 58 7.46 38.43 14.92
N ARG A 59 7.74 38.92 16.12
CA ARG A 59 7.20 40.21 16.60
C ARG A 59 7.78 41.41 15.84
N ALA A 60 9.00 41.30 15.33
CA ALA A 60 9.65 42.32 14.50
C ALA A 60 9.20 42.32 13.03
N GLY A 61 8.26 41.46 12.62
CA GLY A 61 7.75 41.42 11.25
C GLY A 61 8.76 40.93 10.20
N MET A 62 9.89 40.33 10.61
CA MET A 62 10.98 39.93 9.72
C MET A 62 10.79 38.55 9.09
N VAL A 63 9.62 37.91 9.27
CA VAL A 63 9.26 36.63 8.65
C VAL A 63 8.00 36.82 7.80
N SER A 64 8.19 36.79 6.48
CA SER A 64 7.12 36.91 5.49
C SER A 64 6.06 35.83 5.68
N SER A 65 4.85 36.27 6.03
CA SER A 65 3.69 35.42 6.27
C SER A 65 2.92 35.20 4.96
N ARG A 66 3.41 34.31 4.10
CA ARG A 66 2.58 33.70 3.05
C ARG A 66 2.54 32.21 3.27
N LEU A 67 1.59 31.75 4.07
CA LEU A 67 1.11 30.37 4.08
C LEU A 67 -0.11 30.29 5.02
N TRP A 68 -1.25 29.95 4.41
CA TRP A 68 -2.56 29.59 5.01
C TRP A 68 -3.42 30.73 5.57
N ALA A 69 -4.18 31.38 4.68
CA ALA A 69 -5.45 32.02 5.05
C ALA A 69 -6.60 31.12 4.57
N THR A 70 -7.28 30.48 5.52
CA THR A 70 -8.59 29.86 5.33
C THR A 70 -9.62 30.95 5.10
N ARG A 71 -10.30 30.91 3.95
CA ARG A 71 -11.30 31.89 3.54
C ARG A 71 -12.68 31.23 3.64
N ASP A 72 -13.29 31.37 4.81
CA ASP A 72 -14.73 31.17 5.04
C ASP A 72 -15.22 32.47 5.66
N ASP A 73 -15.93 33.28 4.87
CA ASP A 73 -17.18 33.94 5.24
C ASP A 73 -17.61 34.96 4.16
N GLU A 74 -18.93 35.21 4.16
CA GLU A 74 -19.69 36.22 3.45
C GLU A 74 -20.35 35.81 2.13
N ARG A 75 -21.62 35.40 2.27
CA ARG A 75 -22.65 35.54 1.24
C ARG A 75 -23.96 36.03 1.88
N HIS A 76 -24.65 36.90 1.13
CA HIS A 76 -25.97 37.55 1.32
C HIS A 76 -25.88 39.00 1.82
N ALA A 77 -26.52 40.02 1.22
CA ALA A 77 -27.49 40.09 0.12
C ALA A 77 -27.62 41.56 -0.37
N THR A 78 -28.54 41.78 -1.34
CA THR A 78 -29.19 43.03 -1.84
C THR A 78 -28.59 43.61 -3.14
N THR A 79 -29.29 43.46 -4.29
CA THR A 79 -30.31 44.34 -4.96
C THR A 79 -29.65 45.14 -6.09
N LYS A 80 -30.24 45.54 -7.23
CA LYS A 80 -31.43 45.21 -8.04
C LYS A 80 -31.26 46.15 -9.28
N ALA A 81 -31.60 45.67 -10.48
CA ALA A 81 -31.96 46.41 -11.71
C ALA A 81 -30.98 47.44 -12.33
N GLU A 82 -30.63 47.27 -13.62
CA GLU A 82 -31.18 48.07 -14.75
C GLU A 82 -30.61 47.69 -16.14
N SER A 83 -31.53 47.68 -17.11
CA SER A 83 -31.43 47.94 -18.57
C SER A 83 -30.47 47.18 -19.50
N ALA A 84 -31.07 46.43 -20.43
CA ALA A 84 -30.60 46.18 -21.82
C ALA A 84 -30.85 47.44 -22.71
N PRO A 85 -30.40 47.57 -23.99
CA PRO A 85 -29.92 46.52 -24.92
C PRO A 85 -28.71 46.89 -25.82
N ALA A 86 -27.93 45.89 -26.25
CA ALA A 86 -27.06 46.01 -27.43
C ALA A 86 -26.81 44.62 -28.05
N ALA A 87 -27.90 44.00 -28.51
CA ALA A 87 -27.88 42.81 -29.36
C ALA A 87 -28.01 43.26 -30.82
N ALA A 88 -26.90 43.52 -31.51
CA ALA A 88 -26.87 43.60 -32.98
C ALA A 88 -25.46 43.57 -33.64
N ALA A 89 -24.35 43.72 -32.90
CA ALA A 89 -23.02 43.82 -33.52
C ALA A 89 -22.01 42.72 -33.12
N ARG A 90 -22.44 41.66 -32.41
CA ARG A 90 -21.54 40.63 -31.84
C ARG A 90 -21.59 39.26 -32.49
N ALA A 91 -22.23 39.11 -33.65
CA ALA A 91 -22.35 37.81 -34.32
C ALA A 91 -21.15 37.43 -35.20
N ASN A 92 -20.27 38.36 -35.57
CA ASN A 92 -19.12 38.08 -36.46
C ASN A 92 -17.74 38.17 -35.79
N SER A 93 -17.68 38.39 -34.47
CA SER A 93 -16.42 38.41 -33.71
C SER A 93 -16.28 37.22 -32.74
N THR A 94 -17.33 36.43 -32.53
CA THR A 94 -17.37 35.30 -31.58
C THR A 94 -16.79 34.00 -32.14
N SER A 95 -16.50 33.94 -33.45
CA SER A 95 -15.86 32.75 -34.05
C SER A 95 -14.37 32.66 -33.71
N LYS A 96 -13.63 33.78 -33.69
CA LYS A 96 -12.18 33.79 -33.42
C LYS A 96 -11.78 33.89 -31.95
N THR A 97 -12.67 34.33 -31.05
CA THR A 97 -12.35 34.45 -29.61
C THR A 97 -12.65 33.17 -28.83
N THR A 98 -13.34 32.20 -29.43
CA THR A 98 -13.58 30.88 -28.80
C THR A 98 -12.37 29.96 -29.00
N GLU A 99 -11.63 30.10 -30.09
CA GLU A 99 -10.37 29.36 -30.36
C GLU A 99 -9.18 29.81 -29.47
N LEU A 100 -9.19 31.02 -28.91
CA LEU A 100 -8.11 31.52 -28.04
C LEU A 100 -8.38 31.38 -26.52
N ILE A 101 -9.57 30.91 -26.13
CA ILE A 101 -9.93 30.67 -24.71
C ILE A 101 -9.95 29.16 -24.38
N GLU A 102 -9.88 28.30 -25.39
CA GLU A 102 -9.42 26.91 -25.28
C GLU A 102 -7.89 26.82 -25.42
N LEU A 103 -7.16 27.53 -24.55
CA LEU A 103 -5.85 27.02 -24.14
C LEU A 103 -6.13 25.62 -23.59
N ASP A 104 -5.78 24.60 -24.38
CA ASP A 104 -6.34 23.25 -24.31
C ASP A 104 -6.37 22.79 -22.85
N ARG A 105 -7.51 22.23 -22.43
CA ARG A 105 -7.64 21.63 -21.09
C ARG A 105 -6.50 20.63 -20.83
N CYS A 106 -5.95 20.04 -21.89
CA CYS A 106 -4.76 19.19 -21.85
C CYS A 106 -3.42 19.94 -21.68
N ASP A 107 -3.29 21.17 -22.16
CA ASP A 107 -2.07 21.98 -21.97
C ASP A 107 -1.92 22.36 -20.49
N ARG A 108 -3.02 22.66 -19.81
CA ARG A 108 -3.03 22.91 -18.35
C ARG A 108 -2.57 21.72 -17.52
N VAL A 109 -2.67 20.49 -18.05
CA VAL A 109 -2.17 19.30 -17.36
C VAL A 109 -0.67 19.39 -17.13
N GLY A 110 0.11 19.91 -18.09
CA GLY A 110 1.55 20.05 -17.95
C GLY A 110 1.93 20.95 -16.77
N LEU A 111 1.26 22.10 -16.64
CA LEU A 111 1.45 23.01 -15.51
C LEU A 111 1.09 22.35 -14.17
N LEU A 112 0.08 21.47 -14.14
CA LEU A 112 -0.29 20.73 -12.93
C LEU A 112 0.73 19.66 -12.55
N LEU A 113 1.57 19.19 -13.47
CA LEU A 113 2.58 18.15 -13.19
C LEU A 113 3.82 18.70 -12.48
N GLU A 114 4.19 19.96 -12.74
CA GLU A 114 5.40 20.58 -12.18
C GLU A 114 5.37 20.67 -10.65
N ASP A 115 4.21 21.01 -10.08
CA ASP A 115 4.04 21.24 -8.63
C ASP A 115 3.33 20.09 -7.89
N ALA A 116 2.83 19.07 -8.60
CA ALA A 116 2.04 18.01 -7.98
C ALA A 116 2.90 17.00 -7.23
N ASP A 117 2.45 16.60 -6.03
CA ASP A 117 3.01 15.43 -5.38
C ASP A 117 2.78 14.18 -6.26
N PRO A 118 3.68 13.18 -6.20
CA PRO A 118 3.57 12.02 -7.08
C PRO A 118 2.25 11.26 -7.00
N GLY A 119 1.57 11.28 -5.85
CA GLY A 119 0.25 10.67 -5.74
C GLY A 119 -0.83 11.42 -6.51
N MET A 120 -0.74 12.75 -6.59
CA MET A 120 -1.63 13.54 -7.43
C MET A 120 -1.38 13.31 -8.91
N ILE A 121 -0.12 13.11 -9.31
CA ILE A 121 0.24 12.70 -10.68
C ILE A 121 -0.39 11.35 -11.02
N ASN A 122 -0.24 10.34 -10.15
CA ASN A 122 -0.87 9.02 -10.35
C ASN A 122 -2.40 9.11 -10.51
N LYS A 123 -3.04 9.95 -9.68
CA LYS A 123 -4.48 10.17 -9.72
C LYS A 123 -4.91 10.85 -11.02
N LEU A 124 -4.19 11.90 -11.43
CA LEU A 124 -4.46 12.63 -12.66
C LEU A 124 -4.28 11.74 -13.88
N ARG A 125 -3.18 10.96 -13.94
CA ARG A 125 -2.91 9.96 -14.98
C ARG A 125 -4.08 9.00 -15.16
N ARG A 126 -4.51 8.35 -14.06
CA ARG A 126 -5.62 7.38 -14.07
C ARG A 126 -6.93 8.05 -14.48
N LYS A 127 -7.16 9.29 -14.07
CA LYS A 127 -8.35 10.06 -14.46
C LYS A 127 -8.36 10.32 -15.96
N LEU A 128 -7.27 10.85 -16.53
CA LEU A 128 -7.18 11.13 -17.96
C LEU A 128 -7.27 9.84 -18.79
N ALA A 129 -6.54 8.79 -18.40
CA ALA A 129 -6.62 7.50 -19.10
C ALA A 129 -8.05 6.91 -19.16
N SER A 130 -8.91 7.26 -18.18
CA SER A 130 -10.30 6.81 -18.13
C SER A 130 -11.31 7.77 -18.78
N GLU A 131 -11.11 9.09 -18.64
CA GLU A 131 -12.11 10.11 -18.99
C GLU A 131 -11.73 10.91 -20.24
N ASP A 132 -10.44 11.02 -20.56
CA ASP A 132 -9.90 11.75 -21.71
C ASP A 132 -8.63 11.05 -22.25
N PRO A 133 -8.80 9.92 -22.95
CA PRO A 133 -7.67 9.14 -23.45
C PRO A 133 -6.80 9.91 -24.45
N ALA A 134 -7.38 10.83 -25.23
CA ALA A 134 -6.64 11.64 -26.19
C ALA A 134 -5.62 12.55 -25.49
N CYS A 135 -6.04 13.23 -24.42
CA CYS A 135 -5.11 14.01 -23.61
C CYS A 135 -4.08 13.13 -22.90
N PHE A 136 -4.49 11.97 -22.35
CA PHE A 136 -3.57 11.02 -21.74
C PHE A 136 -2.46 10.58 -22.70
N GLU A 137 -2.79 10.23 -23.95
CA GLU A 137 -1.79 9.83 -24.95
C GLU A 137 -0.86 10.98 -25.31
N ARG A 138 -1.39 12.20 -25.50
CA ARG A 138 -0.56 13.39 -25.76
C ARG A 138 0.42 13.67 -24.61
N ARG A 139 0.01 13.41 -23.37
CA ARG A 139 0.81 13.63 -22.15
C ARG A 139 1.53 12.37 -21.65
N PHE A 140 1.54 11.29 -22.42
CA PHE A 140 2.08 10.00 -21.97
C PHE A 140 3.56 10.12 -21.57
N SER A 141 4.37 10.83 -22.36
CA SER A 141 5.78 11.07 -22.07
C SER A 141 6.00 11.71 -20.70
N ASP A 142 5.18 12.70 -20.36
CA ASP A 142 5.30 13.45 -19.11
C ASP A 142 5.02 12.53 -17.92
N PHE A 143 3.91 11.79 -17.97
CA PHE A 143 3.59 10.79 -16.95
C PHE A 143 4.64 9.68 -16.84
N SER A 144 5.15 9.22 -17.98
CA SER A 144 6.17 8.17 -18.06
C SER A 144 7.48 8.63 -17.41
N ASN A 145 7.93 9.85 -17.72
CA ASN A 145 9.14 10.44 -17.16
C ASN A 145 9.01 10.68 -15.65
N HIS A 146 7.89 11.23 -15.19
CA HIS A 146 7.63 11.38 -13.75
C HIS A 146 7.63 10.04 -13.02
N PHE A 147 7.02 9.01 -13.61
CA PHE A 147 6.98 7.68 -13.01
C PHE A 147 8.37 7.03 -12.95
N ARG A 148 9.17 7.10 -14.03
CA ARG A 148 10.55 6.57 -14.02
C ARG A 148 11.43 7.29 -13.01
N HIS A 149 11.45 8.62 -13.04
CA HIS A 149 12.19 9.42 -12.06
C HIS A 149 11.81 9.02 -10.63
N ARG A 150 10.52 8.80 -10.39
CA ARG A 150 10.02 8.32 -9.11
C ARG A 150 10.55 6.94 -8.70
N LEU A 151 10.68 5.99 -9.62
CA LEU A 151 11.29 4.69 -9.32
C LEU A 151 12.78 4.84 -8.96
N ASP A 152 13.49 5.78 -9.58
CA ASP A 152 14.92 6.01 -9.34
C ASP A 152 15.19 6.68 -7.98
N VAL A 153 14.35 7.67 -7.61
CA VAL A 153 14.56 8.44 -6.37
C VAL A 153 13.98 7.79 -5.13
N ALA A 154 12.90 7.00 -5.27
CA ALA A 154 12.22 6.42 -4.12
C ALA A 154 12.98 5.21 -3.58
N ARG A 155 13.65 5.40 -2.43
CA ARG A 155 14.50 4.37 -1.80
C ARG A 155 13.76 3.31 -1.01
N LYS A 156 12.47 3.53 -0.73
CA LYS A 156 11.67 2.71 0.18
C LYS A 156 10.36 2.33 -0.49
N HIS A 157 9.98 1.07 -0.36
CA HIS A 157 8.72 0.53 -0.85
C HIS A 157 7.89 0.00 0.32
N LEU A 158 6.75 0.64 0.53
CA LEU A 158 5.76 0.22 1.51
C LEU A 158 4.60 -0.48 0.81
N ASN A 159 4.43 -1.78 1.07
CA ASN A 159 3.28 -2.54 0.60
C ASN A 159 2.20 -2.59 1.68
N LEU A 160 1.02 -2.02 1.40
CA LEU A 160 -0.19 -2.31 2.15
C LEU A 160 -0.64 -3.74 1.84
N HIS A 161 -0.29 -4.65 2.73
CA HIS A 161 -0.73 -6.02 2.70
C HIS A 161 -2.15 -6.11 3.25
N ILE A 162 -3.10 -6.40 2.37
CA ILE A 162 -4.41 -6.90 2.80
C ILE A 162 -4.23 -8.37 3.19
N PRO A 163 -4.67 -8.79 4.39
CA PRO A 163 -4.43 -10.16 4.85
C PRO A 163 -4.89 -11.20 3.86
N LYS A 164 -4.11 -12.26 3.70
CA LYS A 164 -4.35 -13.34 2.73
C LYS A 164 -4.34 -12.88 1.26
N ALA A 165 -3.90 -11.68 0.91
CA ALA A 165 -3.78 -11.26 -0.50
C ALA A 165 -2.48 -11.73 -1.18
N GLY A 166 -1.64 -12.53 -0.50
CA GLY A 166 -0.40 -13.08 -1.08
C GLY A 166 0.90 -12.46 -0.53
N GLY A 167 0.86 -11.76 0.61
CA GLY A 167 2.03 -11.08 1.16
C GLY A 167 3.23 -11.99 1.45
N THR A 168 3.02 -13.24 1.85
CA THR A 168 4.12 -14.20 2.04
C THR A 168 4.90 -14.43 0.74
N ALA A 169 4.20 -14.64 -0.37
CA ALA A 169 4.82 -14.85 -1.68
C ALA A 169 5.53 -13.57 -2.17
N LEU A 170 4.93 -12.39 -1.93
CA LEU A 170 5.54 -11.10 -2.26
C LEU A 170 6.84 -10.85 -1.46
N CYS A 171 6.83 -11.16 -0.16
CA CYS A 171 8.02 -11.02 0.67
C CYS A 171 9.14 -12.00 0.26
N GLN A 172 8.79 -13.24 -0.08
CA GLN A 172 9.75 -14.20 -0.61
C GLN A 172 10.37 -13.71 -1.93
N LEU A 173 9.60 -13.04 -2.77
CA LEU A 173 10.13 -12.38 -3.97
C LEU A 173 11.10 -11.26 -3.63
N ALA A 174 10.72 -10.33 -2.75
CA ALA A 174 11.61 -9.25 -2.34
C ALA A 174 12.96 -9.77 -1.81
N LYS A 175 12.94 -10.84 -1.00
CA LYS A 175 14.16 -11.49 -0.51
C LYS A 175 14.98 -12.14 -1.62
N ARG A 176 14.34 -12.84 -2.57
CA ARG A 176 15.04 -13.43 -3.73
C ARG A 176 15.66 -12.36 -4.62
N ALA A 177 14.99 -11.22 -4.75
CA ALA A 177 15.51 -10.03 -5.41
C ALA A 177 16.56 -9.26 -4.58
N LYS A 178 17.02 -9.82 -3.45
CA LYS A 178 18.05 -9.26 -2.56
C LYS A 178 17.71 -7.86 -2.01
N LYS A 179 16.42 -7.53 -1.90
CA LYS A 179 15.96 -6.30 -1.25
C LYS A 179 16.24 -6.34 0.25
N ASP A 180 16.65 -5.23 0.84
CA ASP A 180 16.76 -5.12 2.30
C ASP A 180 15.33 -5.18 2.91
N THR A 181 15.06 -6.17 3.75
CA THR A 181 13.71 -6.45 4.29
C THR A 181 13.75 -6.72 5.79
N PRO A 182 12.65 -6.45 6.52
CA PRO A 182 12.53 -6.90 7.91
C PRO A 182 12.53 -8.44 8.00
N PRO A 183 12.91 -9.01 9.15
CA PRO A 183 12.94 -10.46 9.33
C PRO A 183 11.53 -11.09 9.23
N GLY A 184 11.49 -12.40 8.95
CA GLY A 184 10.25 -13.15 8.80
C GLY A 184 9.51 -12.79 7.51
N ASN A 185 8.22 -12.47 7.60
CA ASN A 185 7.41 -12.06 6.44
C ASN A 185 7.54 -10.55 6.18
N CYS A 186 8.74 -9.97 6.13
CA CYS A 186 8.98 -8.57 5.75
C CYS A 186 8.19 -7.53 6.58
N TRP A 187 7.78 -7.90 7.79
CA TRP A 187 6.96 -7.08 8.68
C TRP A 187 7.84 -6.22 9.56
N GLN A 188 7.63 -4.90 9.54
CA GLN A 188 8.22 -4.04 10.56
C GLN A 188 7.40 -4.15 11.86
N ARG A 189 7.69 -5.15 12.70
CA ARG A 189 6.89 -5.50 13.89
C ARG A 189 6.80 -4.39 14.95
N VAL A 190 7.69 -3.41 14.90
CA VAL A 190 7.63 -2.23 15.78
C VAL A 190 6.50 -1.30 15.35
N HIS A 191 6.28 -1.16 14.04
CA HIS A 191 5.42 -0.14 13.46
C HIS A 191 4.14 -0.67 12.78
N PHE A 192 4.14 -1.92 12.33
CA PHE A 192 3.04 -2.53 11.61
C PHE A 192 2.76 -3.90 12.23
N ILE A 193 1.92 -3.90 13.26
CA ILE A 193 1.47 -5.10 13.96
C ILE A 193 0.24 -5.66 13.23
N PRO A 194 0.32 -6.85 12.62
CA PRO A 194 -0.83 -7.45 11.93
C PRO A 194 -2.02 -7.69 12.86
N LEU A 195 -3.23 -7.36 12.40
CA LEU A 195 -4.44 -7.50 13.22
C LEU A 195 -4.78 -8.95 13.57
N TRP A 196 -4.36 -9.91 12.75
CA TRP A 196 -4.58 -11.34 13.03
C TRP A 196 -3.61 -11.94 14.03
N TYR A 197 -2.46 -11.32 14.28
CA TYR A 197 -1.47 -11.92 15.17
C TYR A 197 -1.95 -11.80 16.62
N PRO A 198 -2.26 -12.92 17.29
CA PRO A 198 -2.90 -12.83 18.58
C PRO A 198 -1.90 -12.80 19.75
N GLY A 199 -0.61 -13.07 19.51
CA GLY A 199 0.44 -13.03 20.54
C GLY A 199 0.92 -11.63 20.98
N PHE A 200 0.17 -10.56 20.70
CA PHE A 200 0.52 -9.21 21.16
C PHE A 200 -0.62 -8.57 21.93
N LYS A 201 -0.27 -7.86 23.02
CA LYS A 201 -1.14 -6.93 23.75
C LYS A 201 -1.48 -5.73 22.85
N TRP A 202 -2.42 -5.98 21.94
CA TRP A 202 -2.84 -5.12 20.82
C TRP A 202 -3.23 -3.70 21.28
N LEU A 203 -3.73 -3.57 22.51
CA LEU A 203 -4.13 -2.31 23.13
C LEU A 203 -2.97 -1.58 23.86
N GLU A 204 -1.92 -2.29 24.31
CA GLU A 204 -0.99 -1.77 25.32
C GLU A 204 0.25 -1.05 24.77
N ARG A 205 0.63 -1.21 23.49
CA ARG A 205 1.80 -0.48 22.95
C ARG A 205 1.54 1.01 22.72
N ALA A 206 1.65 1.82 23.77
CA ALA A 206 1.52 3.28 23.82
C ALA A 206 2.45 4.08 22.86
N GLY A 207 3.32 3.42 22.09
CA GLY A 207 4.46 4.03 21.41
C GLY A 207 4.30 4.33 19.93
N PHE A 208 3.12 4.75 19.45
CA PHE A 208 3.10 5.48 18.17
C PHE A 208 3.12 6.97 18.46
N PRO A 209 4.23 7.66 18.14
CA PRO A 209 4.27 9.10 18.26
C PRO A 209 3.16 9.68 17.39
N LYS A 210 2.33 10.54 17.98
CA LYS A 210 1.23 11.21 17.27
C LYS A 210 1.73 12.11 16.13
N ASN A 211 3.04 12.42 16.09
CA ASN A 211 3.66 13.43 15.23
C ASN A 211 5.00 12.97 14.62
N ASN A 212 5.11 11.74 14.10
CA ASN A 212 6.26 11.45 13.24
C ASN A 212 5.97 12.00 11.85
N THR A 213 6.79 12.95 11.40
CA THR A 213 6.86 13.32 9.99
C THR A 213 7.22 12.09 9.17
N CYS A 214 6.92 12.12 7.87
CA CYS A 214 7.32 11.08 6.93
C CYS A 214 8.81 10.69 7.11
N ASP A 215 9.66 11.70 7.28
CA ASP A 215 11.12 11.57 7.37
C ASP A 215 11.58 10.74 8.58
N VAL A 216 11.02 10.97 9.77
CA VAL A 216 11.41 10.26 11.01
C VAL A 216 11.05 8.78 10.96
N PHE A 217 10.01 8.44 10.20
CA PHE A 217 9.59 7.06 10.01
C PHE A 217 10.42 6.36 8.93
N ASP A 218 10.83 7.10 7.90
CA ASP A 218 11.58 6.58 6.75
C ASP A 218 12.99 6.09 7.09
N GLU A 219 13.68 6.76 8.01
CA GLU A 219 15.02 6.36 8.44
C GLU A 219 15.07 4.92 8.97
N LYS A 220 13.95 4.42 9.51
CA LYS A 220 13.86 3.09 10.15
C LYS A 220 13.24 2.03 9.24
N LEU A 221 12.77 2.42 8.06
CA LEU A 221 12.21 1.47 7.11
C LEU A 221 13.30 0.80 6.29
N LYS A 222 13.09 -0.49 6.08
CA LYS A 222 13.86 -1.31 5.16
C LYS A 222 13.42 -1.01 3.73
N GLU A 223 14.26 -1.34 2.75
CA GLU A 223 14.00 -1.07 1.33
C GLU A 223 12.62 -1.59 0.90
N PHE A 224 12.25 -2.80 1.30
CA PHE A 224 10.90 -3.31 1.13
C PHE A 224 10.27 -3.70 2.48
N THR A 225 9.13 -3.10 2.80
CA THR A 225 8.40 -3.35 4.05
C THR A 225 6.92 -3.64 3.78
N MET A 226 6.37 -4.66 4.44
CA MET A 226 4.92 -4.90 4.47
C MET A 226 4.26 -4.22 5.67
N ASN A 227 3.09 -3.63 5.42
CA ASN A 227 2.20 -2.99 6.39
C ASN A 227 0.78 -3.59 6.29
N GLU A 228 0.18 -4.00 7.41
CA GLU A 228 -1.19 -4.54 7.49
C GLU A 228 -2.15 -3.57 8.20
N ASN A 229 -1.58 -2.51 8.76
CA ASN A 229 -2.27 -1.49 9.51
C ASN A 229 -2.66 -0.34 8.58
N TYR A 230 -3.16 0.73 9.20
CA TYR A 230 -3.40 2.00 8.54
C TYR A 230 -2.15 2.48 7.79
N LEU A 231 -2.41 3.12 6.65
CA LEU A 231 -1.43 3.98 6.01
C LEU A 231 -1.37 5.34 6.73
N ASP A 232 -0.22 5.99 6.61
CA ASP A 232 -0.10 7.41 6.94
C ASP A 232 -1.13 8.20 6.12
N TYR A 233 -1.76 9.20 6.74
CA TYR A 233 -2.64 10.13 6.03
C TYR A 233 -2.24 11.56 6.36
N PRO A 234 -1.86 12.39 5.37
CA PRO A 234 -1.65 12.04 3.96
C PRO A 234 -0.52 11.02 3.72
N LEU A 235 -0.50 10.36 2.55
CA LEU A 235 0.58 9.44 2.17
C LEU A 235 1.90 10.20 1.98
N CYS A 236 3.03 9.58 2.38
CA CYS A 236 4.38 10.12 2.23
C CYS A 236 4.92 9.92 0.82
N MET A 237 4.19 10.42 -0.19
CA MET A 237 4.46 10.14 -1.60
C MET A 237 5.88 10.56 -2.00
N ASN A 238 6.41 11.68 -1.50
CA ASN A 238 7.73 12.18 -1.92
C ASN A 238 8.91 11.25 -1.55
N ALA A 239 8.77 10.39 -0.54
CA ALA A 239 9.88 9.57 -0.03
C ALA A 239 9.73 8.07 -0.35
N ARG A 240 8.51 7.59 -0.60
CA ARG A 240 8.20 6.16 -0.67
C ARG A 240 7.38 5.80 -1.89
N LEU A 241 7.62 4.62 -2.43
CA LEU A 241 6.66 3.91 -3.27
C LEU A 241 5.59 3.26 -2.38
N TYR A 242 4.34 3.35 -2.81
CA TYR A 242 3.20 2.68 -2.18
C TYR A 242 2.63 1.63 -3.11
N SER A 243 2.47 0.41 -2.60
CA SER A 243 1.73 -0.64 -3.30
C SER A 243 0.66 -1.24 -2.41
N ILE A 244 -0.34 -1.89 -3.02
CA ILE A 244 -1.34 -2.67 -2.30
C ILE A 244 -1.57 -4.00 -3.01
N LEU A 245 -1.73 -5.08 -2.23
CA LEU A 245 -2.17 -6.37 -2.75
C LEU A 245 -3.69 -6.45 -2.73
N LEU A 246 -4.29 -6.65 -3.90
CA LEU A 246 -5.73 -6.78 -4.08
C LEU A 246 -6.14 -8.25 -4.03
N ARG A 247 -7.20 -8.53 -3.27
CA ARG A 247 -7.88 -9.83 -3.25
C ARG A 247 -9.38 -9.62 -3.08
N ARG A 248 -10.18 -10.44 -3.75
CA ARG A 248 -11.65 -10.46 -3.63
C ARG A 248 -12.08 -10.44 -2.13
N PRO A 249 -12.82 -9.43 -1.66
CA PRO A 249 -13.01 -9.17 -0.23
C PRO A 249 -13.63 -10.31 0.58
N VAL A 250 -14.65 -10.97 0.04
CA VAL A 250 -15.41 -12.03 0.74
C VAL A 250 -14.56 -13.27 0.95
N ASP A 251 -13.86 -13.73 -0.09
CA ASP A 251 -12.94 -14.87 0.02
C ASP A 251 -11.81 -14.58 0.98
N ARG A 252 -11.30 -13.35 0.94
CA ARG A 252 -10.27 -12.88 1.85
C ARG A 252 -10.77 -12.95 3.28
N ALA A 253 -11.95 -12.41 3.58
CA ALA A 253 -12.53 -12.40 4.93
C ALA A 253 -12.73 -13.83 5.47
N MET A 254 -13.33 -14.72 4.67
CA MET A 254 -13.51 -16.13 5.06
C MET A 254 -12.17 -16.87 5.26
N SER A 255 -11.20 -16.64 4.36
CA SER A 255 -9.87 -17.24 4.47
C SER A 255 -9.11 -16.74 5.70
N GLN A 256 -9.24 -15.45 6.02
CA GLN A 256 -8.61 -14.83 7.16
C GLN A 256 -9.23 -15.29 8.48
N GLU A 257 -10.56 -15.41 8.53
CA GLU A 257 -11.25 -15.94 9.69
C GLU A 257 -10.87 -17.39 9.97
N ARG A 258 -10.85 -18.25 8.94
CA ARG A 258 -10.36 -19.63 9.09
C ARG A 258 -8.94 -19.67 9.64
N HIS A 259 -8.06 -18.81 9.13
CA HIS A 259 -6.69 -18.73 9.61
C HIS A 259 -6.64 -18.30 11.08
N PHE A 260 -7.37 -17.25 11.45
CA PHE A 260 -7.42 -16.73 12.81
C PHE A 260 -7.97 -17.76 13.82
N MET A 261 -9.06 -18.45 13.48
CA MET A 261 -9.65 -19.50 14.32
C MET A 261 -8.74 -20.71 14.45
N ALA A 262 -8.04 -21.10 13.38
CA ALA A 262 -7.04 -22.17 13.44
C ALA A 262 -5.86 -21.79 14.35
N THR A 263 -5.39 -20.55 14.31
CA THR A 263 -4.32 -20.07 15.20
C THR A 263 -4.74 -20.09 16.67
N ILE A 264 -5.96 -19.64 17.00
CA ILE A 264 -6.48 -19.70 18.37
C ILE A 264 -6.53 -21.16 18.86
N LYS A 265 -7.06 -22.08 18.03
CA LYS A 265 -7.13 -23.51 18.39
C LYS A 265 -5.75 -24.14 18.62
N LYS A 266 -4.77 -23.79 17.77
CA LYS A 266 -3.42 -24.36 17.83
C LYS A 266 -2.63 -23.89 19.06
N HIS A 267 -2.96 -22.71 19.59
CA HIS A 267 -2.23 -22.09 20.67
C HIS A 267 -3.19 -21.72 21.81
N PRO A 268 -3.65 -22.68 22.62
CA PRO A 268 -4.65 -22.43 23.66
C PRO A 268 -4.18 -21.36 24.65
N ASN A 269 -2.88 -21.25 24.95
CA ASN A 269 -2.34 -20.20 25.82
C ASN A 269 -2.54 -18.76 25.27
N ILE A 270 -2.93 -18.60 24.00
CA ILE A 270 -3.27 -17.31 23.41
C ILE A 270 -4.60 -16.77 23.95
N THR A 271 -5.50 -17.62 24.45
CA THR A 271 -6.75 -17.17 25.09
C THR A 271 -6.48 -16.47 26.42
N THR A 272 -5.39 -16.81 27.10
CA THR A 272 -4.89 -16.06 28.28
C THR A 272 -4.50 -14.62 27.92
N TRP A 273 -4.02 -14.38 26.70
CA TRP A 273 -3.65 -13.05 26.18
C TRP A 273 -4.76 -12.36 25.38
N ASN A 274 -5.80 -13.09 24.97
CA ASN A 274 -6.95 -12.59 24.22
C ASN A 274 -8.22 -13.21 24.82
N PRO A 275 -8.81 -12.56 25.83
CA PRO A 275 -10.10 -12.98 26.35
C PRO A 275 -11.17 -13.01 25.24
N PRO A 276 -12.28 -13.74 25.46
CA PRO A 276 -13.32 -13.96 24.44
C PRO A 276 -13.83 -12.66 23.77
N ASP A 277 -13.91 -11.56 24.52
CA ASP A 277 -14.31 -10.25 24.02
C ASP A 277 -13.29 -9.65 23.03
N VAL A 278 -11.98 -9.83 23.27
CA VAL A 278 -10.90 -9.42 22.35
C VAL A 278 -10.98 -10.23 21.06
N ILE A 279 -11.21 -11.54 21.16
CA ILE A 279 -11.39 -12.43 20.00
C ILE A 279 -12.60 -11.96 19.18
N ALA A 280 -13.73 -11.70 19.83
CA ALA A 280 -14.94 -11.22 19.17
C ALA A 280 -14.74 -9.86 18.46
N ARG A 281 -14.02 -8.91 19.10
CA ARG A 281 -13.67 -7.62 18.49
C ARG A 281 -12.80 -7.79 17.24
N ARG A 282 -11.76 -8.62 17.30
CA ARG A 282 -10.90 -8.91 16.13
C ARG A 282 -11.68 -9.56 15.00
N LEU A 283 -12.56 -10.52 15.31
CA LEU A 283 -13.43 -11.15 14.32
C LEU A 283 -14.35 -10.12 13.64
N LYS A 284 -14.88 -9.15 14.38
CA LYS A 284 -15.71 -8.07 13.80
C LYS A 284 -14.96 -7.28 12.71
N LEU A 285 -13.67 -7.01 12.91
CA LEU A 285 -12.82 -6.34 11.91
C LEU A 285 -12.48 -7.26 10.74
N ILE A 286 -12.05 -8.49 11.03
CA ILE A 286 -11.67 -9.49 9.99
C ILE A 286 -12.83 -9.73 9.01
N ARG A 287 -14.07 -9.74 9.52
CA ARG A 287 -15.27 -10.06 8.75
C ARG A 287 -15.79 -8.92 7.89
N LYS A 288 -15.45 -7.65 8.16
CA LYS A 288 -16.20 -6.49 7.67
C LYS A 288 -15.30 -5.38 7.12
N ASN A 289 -15.43 -5.10 5.82
CA ASN A 289 -14.91 -3.90 5.15
C ASN A 289 -13.44 -3.57 5.48
N TYR A 290 -12.59 -4.58 5.67
CA TYR A 290 -11.25 -4.40 6.19
C TYR A 290 -10.34 -3.63 5.22
N MET A 291 -10.51 -3.75 3.90
CA MET A 291 -9.70 -2.97 2.95
C MET A 291 -10.00 -1.47 3.08
N THR A 292 -11.28 -1.11 3.14
CA THR A 292 -11.74 0.26 3.41
C THR A 292 -11.21 0.75 4.75
N TRP A 293 -11.26 -0.10 5.78
CA TRP A 293 -10.69 0.20 7.09
C TRP A 293 -9.18 0.47 7.00
N SER A 294 -8.39 -0.39 6.36
CA SER A 294 -6.93 -0.24 6.25
C SER A 294 -6.52 1.06 5.54
N LEU A 295 -7.30 1.51 4.57
CA LEU A 295 -7.01 2.73 3.82
C LEU A 295 -7.44 4.02 4.52
N THR A 296 -8.32 3.93 5.53
CA THR A 296 -8.92 5.11 6.18
C THR A 296 -8.65 5.22 7.66
N SER A 297 -8.18 4.14 8.29
CA SER A 297 -7.91 4.11 9.73
C SER A 297 -6.85 5.12 10.17
N GLY A 298 -5.98 5.59 9.27
CA GLY A 298 -5.02 6.68 9.53
C GLY A 298 -5.70 8.01 9.90
N LEU A 299 -6.90 8.27 9.37
CA LEU A 299 -7.67 9.50 9.63
C LEU A 299 -8.20 9.60 11.06
N VAL A 300 -8.40 8.48 11.74
CA VAL A 300 -9.09 8.48 13.04
C VAL A 300 -8.09 8.88 14.11
N ALA A 301 -8.20 10.06 14.71
CA ALA A 301 -7.19 10.59 15.64
C ALA A 301 -6.92 9.71 16.89
N SER A 302 -7.94 9.00 17.39
CA SER A 302 -7.80 8.17 18.60
C SER A 302 -7.34 6.76 18.28
N ARG A 303 -6.21 6.34 18.88
CA ARG A 303 -5.61 5.00 18.73
C ARG A 303 -6.59 3.85 19.00
N ARG A 304 -7.41 3.96 20.05
CA ARG A 304 -8.43 2.94 20.35
C ARG A 304 -9.56 2.95 19.31
N LYS A 305 -10.01 4.14 18.90
CA LYS A 305 -11.04 4.30 17.88
C LYS A 305 -10.58 3.79 16.50
N ARG A 306 -9.30 3.97 16.14
CA ARG A 306 -8.70 3.44 14.88
C ARG A 306 -8.93 1.95 14.74
N LEU A 307 -8.77 1.23 15.85
CA LEU A 307 -8.82 -0.23 15.92
C LEU A 307 -10.25 -0.77 16.06
N GLU A 308 -11.24 0.07 16.34
CA GLU A 308 -12.59 -0.38 16.70
C GLU A 308 -13.69 0.15 15.78
N PHE A 309 -13.40 1.14 14.92
CA PHE A 309 -14.43 1.71 14.04
C PHE A 309 -14.77 0.78 12.87
N ALA A 310 -16.04 0.80 12.48
CA ALA A 310 -16.51 0.18 11.26
C ALA A 310 -16.54 1.22 10.14
N PRO A 311 -15.97 0.94 8.95
CA PRO A 311 -16.07 1.85 7.83
C PRO A 311 -17.51 2.10 7.39
N GLU A 312 -17.73 3.31 6.87
CA GLU A 312 -19.01 3.87 6.45
C GLU A 312 -18.84 4.43 5.03
N ARG A 313 -19.94 4.90 4.41
CA ARG A 313 -19.91 5.44 3.05
C ARG A 313 -18.89 6.58 2.87
N LYS A 314 -18.75 7.48 3.85
CA LYS A 314 -17.75 8.56 3.81
C LYS A 314 -16.30 8.04 3.74
N HIS A 315 -16.02 6.94 4.43
CA HIS A 315 -14.72 6.29 4.41
C HIS A 315 -14.43 5.67 3.04
N LEU A 316 -15.44 5.15 2.33
CA LEU A 316 -15.24 4.63 0.98
C LEU A 316 -14.72 5.71 0.01
N ARG A 317 -15.20 6.96 0.12
CA ARG A 317 -14.73 8.07 -0.71
C ARG A 317 -13.24 8.33 -0.48
N VAL A 318 -12.81 8.38 0.77
CA VAL A 318 -11.39 8.52 1.14
C VAL A 318 -10.58 7.33 0.63
N ALA A 319 -11.06 6.10 0.84
CA ALA A 319 -10.35 4.91 0.40
C ALA A 319 -10.13 4.88 -1.12
N LYS A 320 -11.13 5.29 -1.92
CA LYS A 320 -11.00 5.45 -3.38
C LYS A 320 -9.95 6.51 -3.73
N ASP A 321 -9.99 7.66 -3.05
CA ASP A 321 -8.98 8.72 -3.24
C ASP A 321 -7.56 8.21 -2.92
N THR A 322 -7.36 7.56 -1.77
CA THR A 322 -6.08 6.98 -1.38
C THR A 322 -5.57 5.94 -2.39
N LEU A 323 -6.43 5.03 -2.86
CA LEU A 323 -6.04 4.05 -3.90
C LEU A 323 -5.63 4.73 -5.20
N SER A 324 -6.35 5.78 -5.62
CA SER A 324 -6.05 6.51 -6.85
C SER A 324 -4.69 7.20 -6.83
N ARG A 325 -4.09 7.38 -5.65
CA ARG A 325 -2.76 7.98 -5.47
C ARG A 325 -1.62 6.96 -5.40
N MET A 326 -1.89 5.69 -5.08
CA MET A 326 -0.85 4.66 -4.93
C MET A 326 -0.08 4.40 -6.22
N ASP A 327 1.18 3.98 -6.11
CA ASP A 327 2.04 3.69 -7.26
C ASP A 327 1.67 2.36 -7.93
N PHE A 328 1.41 1.31 -7.13
CA PHE A 328 1.11 -0.01 -7.67
C PHE A 328 -0.14 -0.66 -7.04
N LEU A 329 -1.02 -1.16 -7.91
CA LEU A 329 -2.20 -1.94 -7.54
C LEU A 329 -2.00 -3.39 -8.03
N LEU A 330 -1.57 -4.27 -7.13
CA LEU A 330 -1.18 -5.64 -7.47
C LEU A 330 -2.35 -6.61 -7.29
N GLU A 331 -2.99 -7.02 -8.38
CA GLU A 331 -4.05 -8.04 -8.35
C GLU A 331 -3.46 -9.45 -8.43
N ILE A 332 -3.47 -10.18 -7.31
CA ILE A 332 -2.95 -11.56 -7.21
C ILE A 332 -4.10 -12.55 -6.95
N THR A 333 -5.32 -12.23 -7.38
CA THR A 333 -6.44 -13.16 -7.19
C THR A 333 -6.24 -14.37 -8.11
N PRO A 334 -6.05 -15.60 -7.57
CA PRO A 334 -5.94 -16.78 -8.41
C PRO A 334 -7.29 -17.05 -9.10
N PRO A 335 -7.28 -17.61 -10.32
CA PRO A 335 -8.49 -18.08 -10.98
C PRO A 335 -9.20 -19.13 -10.10
N ARG A 336 -10.53 -19.08 -10.06
CA ARG A 336 -11.39 -19.94 -9.24
C ARG A 336 -11.99 -21.12 -10.00
N SER A 337 -11.97 -21.09 -11.33
CA SER A 337 -12.51 -22.16 -12.16
C SER A 337 -11.53 -22.51 -13.27
N LEU A 338 -11.64 -23.72 -13.82
CA LEU A 338 -10.90 -24.12 -15.02
C LEU A 338 -11.22 -23.21 -16.22
N ALA A 339 -12.44 -22.65 -16.28
CA ALA A 339 -12.80 -21.63 -17.26
C ALA A 339 -12.07 -20.31 -17.01
N GLU A 340 -12.03 -19.82 -15.75
CA GLU A 340 -11.21 -18.66 -15.37
C GLU A 340 -9.71 -18.93 -15.54
N LEU A 341 -9.24 -20.18 -15.45
CA LEU A 341 -7.85 -20.60 -15.66
C LEU A 341 -7.48 -20.57 -17.15
N LYS A 342 -8.37 -21.09 -18.00
CA LYS A 342 -8.25 -21.02 -19.47
C LYS A 342 -8.41 -19.59 -19.99
N SER A 343 -9.16 -18.76 -19.26
CA SER A 343 -9.32 -17.32 -19.50
C SER A 343 -8.50 -16.47 -18.52
N VAL A 344 -7.50 -17.01 -17.79
CA VAL A 344 -6.55 -16.14 -17.08
C VAL A 344 -5.80 -15.51 -18.22
N ASP A 345 -6.27 -14.32 -18.59
CA ASP A 345 -5.74 -13.60 -19.71
C ASP A 345 -4.23 -13.55 -19.55
N SER A 346 -3.52 -13.88 -20.63
CA SER A 346 -2.09 -13.57 -20.75
C SER A 346 -1.82 -12.16 -20.23
N TYR A 347 -2.76 -11.24 -20.47
CA TYR A 347 -2.83 -9.90 -19.91
C TYR A 347 -2.59 -9.84 -18.39
N ARG A 348 -3.34 -10.55 -17.53
CA ARG A 348 -3.15 -10.45 -16.06
C ARG A 348 -1.77 -10.93 -15.61
N VAL A 349 -1.28 -12.01 -16.21
CA VAL A 349 0.05 -12.54 -15.91
C VAL A 349 1.13 -11.57 -16.41
N LYS A 350 0.97 -11.02 -17.62
CA LYS A 350 1.85 -10.01 -18.21
C LYS A 350 1.87 -8.75 -17.32
N CYS A 351 0.69 -8.24 -16.92
CA CYS A 351 0.54 -7.08 -16.03
C CYS A 351 1.31 -7.26 -14.73
N LEU A 352 1.05 -8.37 -14.02
CA LEU A 352 1.68 -8.63 -12.74
C LEU A 352 3.20 -8.76 -12.91
N THR A 353 3.66 -9.46 -13.95
CA THR A 353 5.09 -9.61 -14.24
C THR A 353 5.76 -8.27 -14.51
N THR A 354 5.15 -7.42 -15.35
CA THR A 354 5.63 -6.07 -15.64
C THR A 354 5.67 -5.20 -14.38
N MET A 355 4.62 -5.20 -13.57
CA MET A 355 4.63 -4.45 -12.30
C MET A 355 5.72 -4.92 -11.34
N LEU A 356 5.92 -6.24 -11.21
CA LEU A 356 6.97 -6.79 -10.34
C LEU A 356 8.38 -6.44 -10.87
N LYS A 357 8.57 -6.41 -12.19
CA LYS A 357 9.81 -5.96 -12.81
C LYS A 357 10.10 -4.49 -12.48
N LEU A 358 9.11 -3.60 -12.65
CA LEU A 358 9.22 -2.16 -12.33
C LEU A 358 9.45 -1.89 -10.83
N ILE A 359 8.93 -2.74 -9.94
CA ILE A 359 9.22 -2.69 -8.49
C ILE A 359 10.67 -3.10 -8.19
N GLY A 360 11.37 -3.71 -9.15
CA GLY A 360 12.74 -4.21 -8.99
C GLY A 360 12.80 -5.63 -8.41
N PHE A 361 11.76 -6.45 -8.62
CA PHE A 361 11.81 -7.88 -8.31
C PHE A 361 12.27 -8.75 -9.49
N GLY A 362 12.57 -8.11 -10.63
CA GLY A 362 13.04 -8.75 -11.85
C GLY A 362 11.97 -9.63 -12.51
N ASN A 363 12.40 -10.60 -13.32
CA ASN A 363 11.52 -11.55 -14.02
C ASN A 363 10.97 -12.67 -13.11
N ALA A 364 11.06 -12.50 -11.79
CA ALA A 364 10.69 -13.52 -10.85
C ALA A 364 9.16 -13.64 -10.75
N THR A 365 8.64 -14.86 -10.90
CA THR A 365 7.22 -15.13 -10.76
C THR A 365 6.81 -15.31 -9.30
N MET A 366 5.64 -14.80 -8.94
CA MET A 366 5.02 -15.11 -7.66
C MET A 366 4.72 -16.61 -7.63
N THR A 367 5.50 -17.39 -6.89
CA THR A 367 5.12 -18.76 -6.59
C THR A 367 3.95 -18.68 -5.61
N THR A 368 2.76 -19.07 -6.06
CA THR A 368 1.59 -19.27 -5.20
C THR A 368 1.80 -20.55 -4.39
N THR A 369 2.81 -20.55 -3.52
CA THR A 369 2.97 -21.64 -2.55
C THR A 369 1.74 -21.64 -1.66
N ASN A 370 0.91 -22.67 -1.83
CA ASN A 370 -0.27 -22.92 -1.02
C ASN A 370 0.16 -23.13 0.44
N VAL A 371 0.23 -22.05 1.22
CA VAL A 371 0.58 -22.18 2.63
C VAL A 371 -0.60 -22.83 3.37
N ALA A 372 -0.36 -24.09 3.75
CA ALA A 372 -1.24 -25.12 4.27
C ALA A 372 -1.97 -24.85 5.60
N ILE A 373 -2.02 -23.61 6.10
CA ILE A 373 -2.61 -23.32 7.41
C ILE A 373 -4.12 -23.05 7.26
N GLY A 374 -4.92 -24.09 7.51
CA GLY A 374 -6.39 -24.05 7.50
C GLY A 374 -7.05 -25.20 6.73
N ARG A 375 -6.28 -26.10 6.10
CA ARG A 375 -6.81 -27.37 5.56
C ARG A 375 -7.19 -28.26 6.75
N GLY A 376 -8.46 -28.26 7.14
CA GLY A 376 -8.97 -29.10 8.24
C GLY A 376 -10.04 -28.47 9.11
N GLN A 377 -10.30 -27.16 9.00
CA GLN A 377 -11.46 -26.54 9.65
C GLN A 377 -12.61 -26.39 8.66
N SER A 378 -13.65 -27.22 8.84
CA SER A 378 -14.98 -27.02 8.25
C SER A 378 -15.68 -25.89 9.01
N LEU A 379 -15.34 -24.64 8.67
CA LEU A 379 -16.20 -23.51 9.03
C LEU A 379 -17.27 -23.39 7.94
N GLN A 380 -18.52 -23.53 8.33
CA GLN A 380 -19.65 -23.23 7.45
C GLN A 380 -19.78 -21.70 7.36
N PHE A 381 -19.47 -21.16 6.18
CA PHE A 381 -19.58 -19.73 5.93
C PHE A 381 -20.85 -19.41 5.15
N ASN A 382 -21.67 -18.50 5.68
CA ASN A 382 -22.79 -17.93 4.94
C ASN A 382 -22.27 -16.83 4.00
N ARG A 383 -22.00 -17.18 2.74
CA ARG A 383 -21.45 -16.23 1.76
C ARG A 383 -22.33 -14.98 1.57
N THR A 384 -23.66 -15.13 1.64
CA THR A 384 -24.61 -14.01 1.56
C THR A 384 -24.41 -13.02 2.71
N GLN A 385 -24.16 -13.52 3.92
CA GLN A 385 -23.84 -12.67 5.07
C GLN A 385 -22.51 -11.92 4.87
N TYR A 386 -21.46 -12.58 4.39
CA TYR A 386 -20.19 -11.90 4.09
C TYR A 386 -20.31 -10.87 2.98
N ASN A 387 -21.14 -11.11 1.96
CA ASN A 387 -21.45 -10.10 0.94
C ASN A 387 -22.05 -8.84 1.58
N LYS A 388 -23.07 -8.99 2.45
CA LYS A 388 -23.69 -7.86 3.17
C LYS A 388 -22.67 -7.11 4.04
N TRP A 389 -21.84 -7.85 4.76
CA TRP A 389 -20.81 -7.30 5.65
C TRP A 389 -19.65 -6.59 4.93
N ASN A 390 -19.38 -6.94 3.67
CA ASN A 390 -18.26 -6.41 2.90
C ASN A 390 -18.72 -5.53 1.72
N LYS A 391 -19.92 -4.94 1.79
CA LYS A 391 -20.48 -4.13 0.70
C LYS A 391 -19.54 -2.99 0.26
N LEU A 392 -18.87 -2.32 1.19
CA LEU A 392 -17.94 -1.23 0.85
C LEU A 392 -16.67 -1.76 0.20
N ASP A 393 -16.09 -2.84 0.75
CA ASP A 393 -14.90 -3.46 0.16
C ASP A 393 -15.18 -4.05 -1.22
N ILE A 394 -16.38 -4.56 -1.48
CA ILE A 394 -16.78 -5.07 -2.81
C ILE A 394 -16.74 -3.93 -3.82
N GLU A 395 -17.35 -2.79 -3.50
CA GLU A 395 -17.31 -1.61 -4.38
C GLU A 395 -15.89 -1.04 -4.53
N LEU A 396 -15.12 -1.01 -3.44
CA LEU A 396 -13.73 -0.56 -3.46
C LEU A 396 -12.85 -1.47 -4.31
N TYR A 397 -13.04 -2.79 -4.22
CA TYR A 397 -12.32 -3.77 -5.02
C TYR A 397 -12.63 -3.61 -6.50
N GLN A 398 -13.90 -3.42 -6.87
CA GLN A 398 -14.30 -3.15 -8.26
C GLN A 398 -13.64 -1.87 -8.81
N TYR A 399 -13.57 -0.83 -7.99
CA TYR A 399 -12.84 0.39 -8.35
C TYR A 399 -11.33 0.13 -8.51
N ALA A 400 -10.72 -0.57 -7.55
CA ALA A 400 -9.30 -0.91 -7.58
C ALA A 400 -8.91 -1.76 -8.80
N THR A 401 -9.75 -2.71 -9.22
CA THR A 401 -9.51 -3.53 -10.41
C THR A 401 -9.57 -2.72 -11.71
N LYS A 402 -10.42 -1.67 -11.77
CA LYS A 402 -10.44 -0.76 -12.91
C LYS A 402 -9.14 0.05 -12.99
N LEU A 403 -8.68 0.58 -11.85
CA LEU A 403 -7.42 1.29 -11.79
C LEU A 403 -6.21 0.39 -12.12
N ALA A 404 -6.20 -0.85 -11.63
CA ALA A 404 -5.13 -1.81 -11.93
C ALA A 404 -5.02 -2.13 -13.43
N LYS A 405 -6.15 -2.14 -14.14
CA LYS A 405 -6.16 -2.28 -15.61
C LYS A 405 -5.50 -1.07 -16.29
N LEU A 406 -5.89 0.15 -15.92
CA LEU A 406 -5.27 1.38 -16.45
C LEU A 406 -3.77 1.43 -16.17
N ASP A 407 -3.35 0.99 -14.98
CA ASP A 407 -1.94 0.88 -14.61
C ASP A 407 -1.20 -0.13 -15.48
N CYS A 408 -1.82 -1.28 -15.74
CA CYS A 408 -1.21 -2.29 -16.58
C CYS A 408 -0.95 -1.79 -18.00
N ASP A 409 -1.94 -1.14 -18.62
CA ASP A 409 -1.78 -0.56 -19.97
C ASP A 409 -0.65 0.47 -20.00
N PHE A 410 -0.61 1.35 -18.99
CA PHE A 410 0.46 2.35 -18.84
C PHE A 410 1.85 1.72 -18.68
N PHE A 411 1.99 0.75 -17.77
CA PHE A 411 3.27 0.10 -17.49
C PHE A 411 3.78 -0.77 -18.65
N HIS A 412 2.89 -1.40 -19.42
CA HIS A 412 3.30 -2.09 -20.64
C HIS A 412 3.88 -1.12 -21.67
N LYS A 413 3.23 0.03 -21.88
CA LYS A 413 3.77 1.06 -22.79
C LYS A 413 5.14 1.59 -22.33
N ILE A 414 5.36 1.74 -21.02
CA ILE A 414 6.66 2.11 -20.45
C ILE A 414 7.74 1.09 -20.83
N GLU A 415 7.47 -0.19 -20.63
CA GLU A 415 8.42 -1.28 -20.91
C GLU A 415 8.67 -1.48 -22.42
N GLU A 416 7.63 -1.37 -23.25
CA GLU A 416 7.75 -1.49 -24.71
C GLU A 416 8.56 -0.34 -25.30
N GLY A 417 8.43 0.87 -24.77
CA GLY A 417 9.26 2.02 -25.14
C GLY A 417 10.75 1.83 -24.82
N GLU A 418 11.10 1.12 -23.74
CA GLU A 418 12.50 0.80 -23.40
C GLU A 418 13.08 -0.28 -24.33
N GLY A 419 12.27 -1.24 -24.76
CA GLY A 419 12.68 -2.25 -25.73
C GLY A 419 13.01 -1.66 -27.11
N ALA A 420 12.31 -0.60 -27.53
CA ALA A 420 12.58 0.08 -28.79
C ALA A 420 13.91 0.87 -28.76
N VAL A 421 14.19 1.59 -27.67
CA VAL A 421 15.42 2.38 -27.51
C VAL A 421 16.64 1.49 -27.27
N GLY A 422 16.51 0.43 -26.45
CA GLY A 422 17.60 -0.53 -26.20
C GLY A 422 18.01 -1.32 -27.45
N ASN A 423 17.06 -1.65 -28.32
CA ASN A 423 17.33 -2.32 -29.61
C ASN A 423 17.93 -1.37 -30.66
N MET A 424 17.67 -0.06 -30.61
CA MET A 424 18.38 0.90 -31.46
C MET A 424 19.86 1.03 -31.04
N ILE A 425 20.13 1.17 -29.74
CA ILE A 425 21.50 1.32 -29.23
C ILE A 425 22.31 0.03 -29.43
N SER A 426 21.71 -1.14 -29.25
CA SER A 426 22.40 -2.42 -29.47
C SER A 426 22.66 -2.71 -30.96
N ARG A 427 21.89 -2.13 -31.88
CA ARG A 427 22.14 -2.19 -33.33
C ARG A 427 23.25 -1.23 -33.77
N GLU A 428 23.38 -0.07 -33.14
CA GLU A 428 24.50 0.85 -33.40
C GLU A 428 25.83 0.33 -32.85
N VAL A 429 25.82 -0.36 -31.70
CA VAL A 429 27.04 -0.92 -31.10
C VAL A 429 27.49 -2.22 -31.79
N ALA A 430 26.58 -3.00 -32.38
CA ALA A 430 26.91 -4.19 -33.16
C ALA A 430 27.22 -3.89 -34.65
N GLY A 431 27.14 -2.62 -35.06
CA GLY A 431 27.43 -2.13 -36.41
C GLY A 431 28.76 -1.37 -36.54
N ASN A 432 29.53 -1.27 -35.46
CA ASN A 432 30.95 -0.86 -35.46
C ASN A 432 31.82 -2.08 -35.09
#